data_AF-A0A5Y3W8P0-F1
#
_entry.id   AF-A0A5Y3W8P0-F1
#
_cell.length_a   1.000
_cell.length_b   1.000
_cell.length_c   1.000
_cell.angle_alpha   90.00
_cell.angle_beta   90.00
_cell.angle_gamma   90.00
#
_symmetry.space_group_name_H-M   'P 1'
#
loop_
_entity.id
_entity.type
_entity.pdbx_description
1 polymer ?
#
loop_
_entity_poly.entity_id
_entity_poly.type
_entity_poly.pdbx_seq_one_letter_code
_entity_poly.pdbx_strand_id
1 'polypeptide(L)'
;MAIWIKSPPPVAPQMPDIDLLAIAGLFGSLPAGPMEDVLDFNTAMMGFMRSTKTVPNIPNPKWPWGTVWTVSSKGVGPTGKRYIPAVLESGEVTYQIFYGTDNSLYSRGGIWLTGWGNWTKRWVES
;
A
#
# COMPACT_ATOMS: atom_id res chain seq x y z
N MET A 1 -47.76 35.22 33.28
CA MET A 1 -46.31 35.44 33.40
C MET A 1 -45.65 34.41 32.49
N ALA A 2 -45.01 34.84 31.39
CA ALA A 2 -44.40 33.92 30.41
C ALA A 2 -42.90 33.84 30.69
N ILE A 3 -42.39 32.63 30.94
CA ILE A 3 -40.97 32.37 31.20
C ILE A 3 -40.31 32.06 29.86
N TRP A 4 -39.53 32.99 29.33
CA TRP A 4 -38.69 32.77 28.16
C TRP A 4 -37.36 32.16 28.60
N ILE A 5 -37.20 30.85 28.42
CA ILE A 5 -35.89 30.17 28.56
C ILE A 5 -35.20 30.26 27.20
N LYS A 6 -34.11 31.03 27.11
CA LYS A 6 -33.22 30.96 25.93
C LYS A 6 -32.70 29.53 25.82
N SER A 7 -33.02 28.85 24.72
CA SER A 7 -32.41 27.56 24.41
C SER A 7 -30.88 27.74 24.35
N PRO A 8 -30.09 26.81 24.92
CA PRO A 8 -28.64 26.83 24.74
C PRO A 8 -28.34 26.82 23.24
N PRO A 9 -27.29 27.52 22.79
CA PRO A 9 -26.85 27.41 21.40
C PRO A 9 -26.61 25.94 21.06
N PRO A 10 -27.00 25.47 19.86
CA PRO A 10 -26.73 24.10 19.45
C PRO A 10 -25.23 23.86 19.53
N VAL A 11 -24.84 22.73 20.14
CA VAL A 11 -23.44 22.32 20.22
C VAL A 11 -22.92 22.24 18.79
N ALA A 12 -21.96 23.09 18.44
CA ALA A 12 -21.33 23.05 17.13
C ALA A 12 -20.80 21.62 16.91
N PRO A 13 -21.08 20.97 15.75
CA PRO A 13 -20.53 19.66 15.48
C PRO A 13 -19.02 19.77 15.56
N GLN A 14 -18.43 19.10 16.56
CA GLN A 14 -17.00 19.00 16.70
C GLN A 14 -16.53 18.21 15.48
N MET A 15 -15.77 18.85 14.58
CA MET A 15 -15.15 18.09 13.49
C MET A 15 -14.36 16.96 14.14
N PRO A 16 -14.56 15.69 13.72
CA PRO A 16 -13.78 14.60 14.27
C PRO A 16 -12.31 14.95 14.13
N ASP A 17 -11.54 14.72 15.19
CA ASP A 17 -10.10 14.87 15.18
C ASP A 17 -9.52 13.75 14.30
N ILE A 18 -9.54 13.98 12.99
CA ILE A 18 -9.08 13.03 12.00
C ILE A 18 -7.56 13.20 11.90
N ASP A 19 -6.83 12.27 12.50
CA ASP A 19 -5.41 12.13 12.23
C ASP A 19 -5.21 11.54 10.82
N LEU A 20 -4.92 12.42 9.86
CA LEU A 20 -4.64 12.03 8.47
C LEU A 20 -3.40 11.12 8.37
N LEU A 21 -2.46 11.19 9.31
CA LEU A 21 -1.30 10.29 9.36
C LEU A 21 -1.72 8.88 9.77
N ALA A 22 -2.68 8.76 10.69
CA ALA A 22 -3.28 7.48 11.05
C ALA A 22 -4.03 6.85 9.87
N ILE A 23 -4.78 7.65 9.09
CA ILE A 23 -5.48 7.18 7.88
C ILE A 23 -4.50 6.77 6.77
N ALA A 24 -3.45 7.56 6.54
CA ALA A 24 -2.42 7.26 5.54
C ALA A 24 -1.69 5.94 5.86
N GLY A 25 -1.42 5.68 7.16
CA GLY A 25 -0.89 4.40 7.62
C GLY A 25 -1.88 3.25 7.45
N LEU A 26 -3.15 3.44 7.77
CA LEU A 26 -4.19 2.38 7.72
C LEU A 26 -4.45 1.81 6.32
N PHE A 27 -4.17 2.56 5.25
CA PHE A 27 -4.33 2.04 3.89
C PHE A 27 -3.02 1.67 3.21
N GLY A 28 -1.86 2.05 3.77
CA GLY A 28 -0.55 1.92 3.10
C GLY A 28 -0.49 2.60 1.72
N SER A 29 -1.55 3.29 1.29
CA SER A 29 -1.80 3.66 -0.09
C SER A 29 -1.23 5.04 -0.44
N LEU A 30 -0.93 5.86 0.55
CA LEU A 30 -0.35 7.19 0.34
C LEU A 30 0.77 7.38 1.35
N PRO A 31 2.02 7.55 0.91
CA PRO A 31 3.13 7.74 1.83
C PRO A 31 3.02 9.12 2.49
N ALA A 32 2.99 9.14 3.82
CA ALA A 32 2.99 10.39 4.61
C ALA A 32 4.37 11.08 4.68
N GLY A 33 5.41 10.42 4.17
CA GLY A 33 6.79 10.90 4.10
C GLY A 33 7.52 10.25 2.90
N PRO A 34 8.85 10.27 2.84
CA PRO A 34 9.58 9.55 1.79
C PRO A 34 9.18 8.07 1.76
N MET A 35 8.88 7.53 0.57
CA MET A 35 8.64 6.10 0.40
C MET A 35 9.89 5.31 0.80
N GLU A 36 9.67 4.21 1.52
CA GLU A 36 10.74 3.28 1.86
C GLU A 36 11.27 2.57 0.61
N ASP A 37 12.57 2.30 0.59
CA ASP A 37 13.20 1.51 -0.47
C ASP A 37 12.90 0.02 -0.30
N VAL A 38 12.39 -0.63 -1.36
CA VAL A 38 12.20 -2.08 -1.38
C VAL A 38 13.56 -2.79 -1.33
N LEU A 39 13.72 -3.71 -0.39
CA LEU A 39 14.93 -4.53 -0.23
C LEU A 39 14.81 -5.89 -0.91
N ASP A 40 13.60 -6.40 -1.03
CA ASP A 40 13.22 -7.61 -1.78
C ASP A 40 11.74 -7.47 -2.16
N PHE A 41 11.40 -7.71 -3.42
CA PHE A 41 10.00 -7.61 -3.86
C PHE A 41 9.11 -8.71 -3.29
N ASN A 42 9.64 -9.87 -2.87
CA ASN A 42 8.82 -10.94 -2.26
C ASN A 42 8.37 -10.61 -0.84
N THR A 43 9.10 -9.74 -0.14
CA THR A 43 8.83 -9.33 1.24
C THR A 43 8.54 -7.84 1.38
N ALA A 44 8.13 -7.20 0.28
CA ALA A 44 7.82 -5.77 0.27
C ALA A 44 6.73 -5.41 1.30
N MET A 45 6.80 -4.19 1.82
CA MET A 45 5.75 -3.61 2.64
C MET A 45 4.45 -3.54 1.84
N MET A 46 3.34 -3.86 2.49
CA MET A 46 2.01 -3.58 1.98
C MET A 46 1.81 -2.07 1.84
N GLY A 47 1.27 -1.65 0.69
CA GLY A 47 1.28 -0.25 0.30
C GLY A 47 2.37 0.08 -0.71
N PHE A 48 2.79 1.33 -0.73
CA PHE A 48 3.76 1.84 -1.70
C PHE A 48 5.19 1.84 -1.16
N MET A 49 6.10 1.27 -1.94
CA MET A 49 7.56 1.40 -1.75
C MET A 49 8.20 1.86 -3.05
N ARG A 50 9.35 2.52 -2.96
CA ARG A 50 10.16 2.89 -4.14
C ARG A 50 11.24 1.85 -4.39
N SER A 51 11.69 1.73 -5.63
CA SER A 51 12.88 0.96 -5.99
C SER A 51 13.88 1.89 -6.67
N THR A 52 15.09 1.94 -6.13
CA THR A 52 16.16 2.88 -6.56
C THR A 52 17.43 2.15 -7.02
N LYS A 53 17.47 0.83 -6.84
CA LYS A 53 18.59 -0.05 -7.18
C LYS A 53 18.08 -1.47 -7.41
N THR A 54 18.88 -2.27 -8.10
CA THR A 54 18.57 -3.68 -8.33
C THR A 54 18.58 -4.46 -7.00
N VAL A 55 17.47 -5.15 -6.73
CA VAL A 55 17.25 -5.99 -5.54
C VAL A 55 16.62 -7.32 -5.95
N PRO A 56 16.61 -8.34 -5.08
CA PRO A 56 15.97 -9.62 -5.40
C PRO A 56 14.51 -9.47 -5.84
N ASN A 57 14.09 -10.37 -6.74
CA ASN A 57 12.70 -10.52 -7.22
C ASN A 57 12.12 -9.30 -7.95
N ILE A 58 12.96 -8.36 -8.38
CA ILE A 58 12.57 -7.23 -9.23
C ILE A 58 12.11 -7.68 -10.63
N PRO A 59 11.10 -7.03 -11.26
CA PRO A 59 10.63 -7.41 -12.59
C PRO A 59 11.68 -7.27 -13.70
N ASN A 60 12.53 -6.24 -13.63
CA ASN A 60 13.58 -5.98 -14.60
C ASN A 60 14.86 -5.50 -13.91
N PRO A 61 15.89 -6.37 -13.76
CA PRO A 61 17.12 -5.99 -13.06
C PRO A 61 17.96 -4.95 -13.83
N LYS A 62 17.70 -4.73 -15.12
CA LYS A 62 18.37 -3.71 -15.94
C LYS A 62 17.76 -2.31 -15.79
N TRP A 63 16.54 -2.21 -15.26
CA TRP A 63 15.85 -0.93 -15.05
C TRP A 63 15.10 -0.93 -13.71
N PRO A 64 15.81 -0.72 -12.59
CA PRO A 64 15.23 -0.90 -11.27
C PRO A 64 14.41 0.30 -10.78
N TRP A 65 14.42 1.43 -11.48
CA TRP A 65 13.84 2.67 -10.97
C TRP A 65 12.33 2.72 -11.15
N GLY A 66 11.59 2.75 -10.04
CA GLY A 66 10.13 2.78 -10.08
C GLY A 66 9.49 2.72 -8.70
N THR A 67 8.17 2.49 -8.68
CA THR A 67 7.37 2.33 -7.45
C THR A 67 6.62 1.02 -7.50
N VAL A 68 6.65 0.25 -6.40
CA VAL A 68 5.84 -0.96 -6.23
C VAL A 68 4.67 -0.66 -5.29
N TRP A 69 3.48 -1.12 -5.68
CA TRP A 69 2.32 -1.19 -4.82
C TRP A 69 2.04 -2.66 -4.50
N THR A 70 2.06 -3.01 -3.21
CA THR A 70 1.79 -4.35 -2.72
C THR A 70 0.48 -4.38 -1.96
N VAL A 71 -0.38 -5.35 -2.26
CA VAL A 71 -1.65 -5.55 -1.57
C VAL A 71 -1.79 -7.01 -1.15
N SER A 72 -2.35 -7.22 0.04
CA SER A 72 -2.64 -8.54 0.58
C SER A 72 -4.07 -8.58 1.15
N SER A 73 -4.76 -9.71 0.97
CA SER A 73 -6.08 -9.99 1.54
C SER A 73 -6.11 -9.97 3.07
N LYS A 74 -4.94 -10.08 3.72
CA LYS A 74 -4.80 -10.02 5.18
C LYS A 74 -4.73 -8.58 5.71
N GLY A 75 -4.69 -7.57 4.85
CA GLY A 75 -4.64 -6.16 5.24
C GLY A 75 -3.32 -5.75 5.90
N VAL A 76 -3.15 -4.45 6.18
CA VAL A 76 -1.88 -3.85 6.62
C VAL A 76 -1.57 -4.04 8.11
N GLY A 77 -2.43 -4.77 8.83
CA GLY A 77 -2.33 -4.96 10.28
C GLY A 77 -2.73 -3.73 11.10
N PRO A 78 -2.75 -3.86 12.44
CA PRO A 78 -3.25 -2.81 13.35
C PRO A 78 -2.39 -1.55 13.38
N THR A 79 -1.14 -1.63 12.92
CA THR A 79 -0.17 -0.53 12.91
C THR A 79 -0.12 0.21 11.56
N GLY A 80 -0.89 -0.25 10.56
CA GLY A 80 -0.78 0.28 9.20
C GLY A 80 0.50 -0.10 8.46
N LYS A 81 1.36 -0.92 9.07
CA LYS A 81 2.65 -1.34 8.51
C LYS A 81 2.81 -2.84 8.68
N ARG A 82 2.64 -3.57 7.58
CA ARG A 82 2.89 -5.01 7.49
C ARG A 82 3.71 -5.29 6.24
N TYR A 83 4.73 -6.13 6.40
CA TYR A 83 5.51 -6.67 5.29
C TYR A 83 4.97 -8.03 4.91
N ILE A 84 5.07 -8.38 3.63
CA ILE A 84 4.74 -9.73 3.19
C ILE A 84 5.76 -10.70 3.82
N PRO A 85 5.33 -11.76 4.51
CA PRO A 85 6.24 -12.76 5.04
C PRO A 85 6.92 -13.54 3.91
N ALA A 86 8.10 -14.10 4.17
CA ALA A 86 8.83 -14.91 3.19
C ALA A 86 8.01 -16.10 2.66
N VAL A 87 7.14 -16.64 3.51
CA VAL A 87 6.13 -17.65 3.17
C VAL A 87 4.76 -17.04 3.47
N LEU A 88 3.92 -16.94 2.44
CA LEU A 88 2.56 -16.39 2.53
C LEU A 88 1.72 -17.18 3.55
N GLU A 89 0.91 -16.48 4.33
CA GLU A 89 0.08 -17.10 5.36
C GLU A 89 -1.08 -17.89 4.75
N SER A 90 -1.55 -18.93 5.44
CA SER A 90 -2.71 -19.71 4.96
C SER A 90 -3.93 -18.81 4.65
N GLY A 91 -4.49 -19.01 3.44
CA GLY A 91 -5.59 -18.21 2.90
C GLY A 91 -5.21 -16.82 2.39
N GLU A 92 -3.93 -16.44 2.43
CA GLU A 92 -3.46 -15.15 1.93
C GLU A 92 -3.40 -15.14 0.39
N VAL A 93 -3.95 -14.07 -0.18
CA VAL A 93 -3.87 -13.74 -1.61
C VAL A 93 -3.26 -12.36 -1.70
N THR A 94 -2.24 -12.23 -2.53
CA THR A 94 -1.43 -11.03 -2.68
C THR A 94 -1.31 -10.63 -4.14
N TYR A 95 -1.13 -9.34 -4.39
CA TYR A 95 -0.76 -8.86 -5.71
C TYR A 95 0.23 -7.70 -5.59
N GLN A 96 1.03 -7.54 -6.64
CA GLN A 96 1.93 -6.41 -6.79
C GLN A 96 1.75 -5.78 -8.16
N ILE A 97 1.87 -4.44 -8.18
CA ILE A 97 1.97 -3.64 -9.39
C ILE A 97 3.25 -2.82 -9.28
N PHE A 98 4.11 -2.87 -10.29
CA PHE A 98 5.32 -2.07 -10.36
C PHE A 98 5.26 -1.12 -11.56
N TYR A 99 5.32 0.17 -11.27
CA TYR A 99 5.40 1.25 -12.26
C TYR A 99 6.86 1.66 -12.42
N GLY A 100 7.46 1.27 -13.53
CA GLY A 100 8.81 1.67 -13.90
C GLY A 100 8.85 3.08 -14.47
N THR A 101 9.95 3.79 -14.23
CA THR A 101 10.21 5.13 -14.78
C THR A 101 10.46 5.14 -16.29
N ASP A 102 10.65 3.97 -16.91
CA ASP A 102 10.71 3.75 -18.37
C ASP A 102 9.31 3.57 -19.00
N ASN A 103 8.25 4.00 -18.32
CA ASN A 103 6.84 3.77 -18.68
C ASN A 103 6.45 2.28 -18.75
N SER A 104 7.23 1.39 -18.14
CA SER A 104 6.85 0.00 -18.03
C SER A 104 5.86 -0.20 -16.89
N LEU A 105 4.86 -1.06 -17.12
CA LEU A 105 3.96 -1.53 -16.08
C LEU A 105 4.16 -3.03 -15.93
N TYR A 106 4.42 -3.48 -14.71
CA TYR A 106 4.51 -4.90 -14.38
C TYR A 106 3.50 -5.24 -13.30
N SER A 107 2.99 -6.47 -13.31
CA SER A 107 2.20 -6.98 -12.20
C SER A 107 2.45 -8.46 -11.98
N ARG A 108 2.26 -8.93 -10.75
CA ARG A 108 2.21 -10.35 -10.41
C ARG A 108 1.22 -10.60 -9.27
N GLY A 109 0.74 -11.83 -9.19
CA GLY A 109 -0.03 -12.33 -8.05
C GLY A 109 0.79 -13.31 -7.22
N GLY A 110 0.41 -13.50 -5.97
CA GLY A 110 0.91 -14.56 -5.12
C GLY A 110 -0.23 -15.14 -4.29
N ILE A 111 -0.24 -16.45 -4.08
CA ILE A 111 -1.19 -17.12 -3.20
C ILE A 111 -0.45 -18.03 -2.23
N TRP A 112 -0.99 -18.22 -1.04
CA TRP A 112 -0.39 -19.04 0.02
C TRP A 112 0.01 -20.45 -0.43
N LEU A 113 -0.71 -21.02 -1.39
CA LEU A 113 -0.50 -22.38 -1.89
C LEU A 113 0.74 -22.50 -2.80
N THR A 114 1.00 -21.49 -3.64
CA THR A 114 2.01 -21.57 -4.71
C THR A 114 3.10 -20.52 -4.58
N GLY A 115 3.00 -19.61 -3.60
CA GLY A 115 3.88 -18.46 -3.48
C GLY A 115 3.64 -17.42 -4.57
N TRP A 116 4.67 -16.61 -4.83
CA TRP A 116 4.66 -15.58 -5.88
C TRP A 116 4.72 -16.19 -7.29
N GLY A 117 3.84 -15.73 -8.16
CA GLY A 117 3.95 -15.94 -9.59
C GLY A 117 5.02 -15.05 -10.25
N ASN A 118 5.28 -15.32 -11.52
CA ASN A 118 6.18 -14.51 -12.32
C ASN A 118 5.62 -13.10 -12.58
N TRP A 119 6.51 -12.15 -12.78
CA TRP A 119 6.14 -10.82 -13.27
C TRP A 119 5.65 -10.88 -14.71
N THR A 120 4.53 -10.21 -14.98
CA THR A 120 4.00 -9.99 -16.31
C THR A 120 4.12 -8.51 -16.66
N LYS A 121 4.82 -8.18 -17.75
CA LYS A 121 4.82 -6.84 -18.33
C LYS A 121 3.46 -6.59 -18.98
N ARG A 122 2.78 -5.51 -18.59
CA ARG A 122 1.51 -5.06 -19.16
C ARG A 122 1.81 -4.17 -20.36
N TRP A 123 1.25 -4.52 -21.50
CA TRP A 123 1.42 -3.77 -22.73
C TRP A 123 0.56 -2.50 -22.70
N VAL A 124 1.14 -1.41 -23.19
CA VAL A 124 0.39 -0.25 -23.66
C VAL A 124 0.07 -0.56 -25.13
N GLU A 125 -1.21 -0.63 -25.49
CA GLU A 125 -1.58 -0.55 -26.91
C GLU A 125 -1.04 0.78 -27.43
N SER A 126 -0.24 0.74 -28.49
CA SER A 126 0.32 1.92 -29.17
C SER A 126 -0.66 2.49 -30.17
#